data_AF-A0A2H9PJV6-F1
#
_entry.id   AF-A0A2H9PJV6-F1
#
_cell.length_a   1.000
_cell.length_b   1.000
_cell.length_c   1.000
_cell.angle_alpha   90.00
_cell.angle_beta   90.00
_cell.angle_gamma   90.00
#
_symmetry.space_group_name_H-M   'P 1'
#
loop_
_entity.id
_entity.type
_entity.pdbx_description
1 polymer ?
#
loop_
_entity_poly.entity_id
_entity_poly.type
_entity_poly.pdbx_seq_one_letter_code
_entity_poly.pdbx_strand_id
1 'polypeptide(L)'
;NITGDPVGTLQTSQAIAISFVPNQSNAQGVDLLRYLLEQEFQEKGTYVIHGATTSLPALQQISCANASSFVPVIVIAPGNATSIDESDDCVTIRSPSAAGFIQAHDRLKYGMLGVME
;
A
#
# COMPACT_ATOMS: atom_id res chain seq x y z
N ASN A 1 -13.33 -6.46 -2.31
CA ASN A 1 -13.09 -6.59 -3.77
C ASN A 1 -11.68 -6.18 -4.06
N ILE A 2 -10.95 -7.02 -4.78
CA ILE A 2 -9.74 -6.61 -5.50
C ILE A 2 -10.20 -6.20 -6.90
N THR A 3 -9.74 -5.06 -7.39
CA THR A 3 -9.90 -4.68 -8.80
C THR A 3 -8.50 -4.53 -9.41
N GLY A 4 -8.20 -5.27 -10.48
CA GLY A 4 -6.87 -5.33 -11.11
C GLY A 4 -6.02 -6.56 -10.72
N ASP A 5 -4.74 -6.55 -11.11
CA ASP A 5 -3.68 -7.46 -10.65
C ASP A 5 -2.62 -6.69 -9.83
N PRO A 6 -3.00 -6.19 -8.63
CA PRO A 6 -2.08 -5.44 -7.78
C PRO A 6 -0.87 -6.26 -7.35
N VAL A 7 -0.93 -7.59 -7.47
CA VAL A 7 0.11 -8.51 -7.02
C VAL A 7 1.24 -8.59 -8.04
N GLY A 8 0.92 -8.73 -9.33
CA GLY A 8 1.91 -8.84 -10.40
C GLY A 8 2.86 -7.63 -10.43
N THR A 9 2.31 -6.43 -10.36
CA THR A 9 3.05 -5.16 -10.39
C THR A 9 3.99 -5.01 -9.18
N LEU A 10 3.55 -5.45 -7.99
CA LEU A 10 4.31 -5.33 -6.74
C LEU A 10 5.41 -6.38 -6.61
N GLN A 11 5.27 -7.56 -7.21
CA GLN A 11 6.25 -8.65 -7.10
C GLN A 11 7.51 -8.46 -7.94
N THR A 12 7.42 -7.75 -9.07
CA THR A 12 8.54 -7.62 -10.02
C THR A 12 9.43 -6.41 -9.76
N SER A 13 8.99 -5.51 -8.89
CA SER A 13 9.62 -4.20 -8.68
C SER A 13 10.75 -4.27 -7.67
N GLN A 14 11.90 -3.66 -7.97
CA GLN A 14 13.05 -3.60 -7.05
C GLN A 14 12.90 -2.51 -5.98
N ALA A 15 12.02 -1.54 -6.21
CA ALA A 15 11.67 -0.51 -5.26
C ALA A 15 10.16 -0.25 -5.30
N ILE A 16 9.58 0.07 -4.15
CA ILE A 16 8.15 0.37 -4.00
C ILE A 16 8.02 1.57 -3.08
N ALA A 17 7.11 2.47 -3.42
CA ALA A 17 6.77 3.58 -2.53
C ALA A 17 5.50 3.27 -1.74
N ILE A 18 5.54 3.48 -0.42
CA ILE A 18 4.38 3.37 0.46
C ILE A 18 4.05 4.78 0.97
N SER A 19 2.85 5.23 0.64
CA SER A 19 2.31 6.52 1.02
C SER A 19 1.00 6.37 1.77
N PHE A 20 0.65 7.38 2.57
CA PHE A 20 -0.62 7.41 3.27
C PHE A 20 -1.24 8.80 3.21
N VAL A 21 -2.56 8.85 3.37
CA VAL A 21 -3.30 10.11 3.56
C VAL A 21 -3.15 10.54 5.03
N PRO A 22 -2.60 11.72 5.35
CA PRO A 22 -2.44 12.17 6.74
C PRO A 22 -3.76 12.54 7.43
N ASN A 23 -3.69 12.81 8.75
CA ASN A 23 -4.80 13.30 9.58
C ASN A 23 -6.04 12.40 9.59
N GLN A 24 -5.82 11.09 9.77
CA GLN A 24 -6.88 10.08 9.76
C GLN A 24 -7.24 9.64 11.18
N SER A 25 -8.51 9.31 11.40
CA SER A 25 -9.01 8.79 12.69
C SER A 25 -8.37 7.45 13.08
N ASN A 26 -7.90 6.66 12.10
CA ASN A 26 -7.29 5.35 12.29
C ASN A 26 -5.77 5.37 12.08
N ALA A 27 -5.08 6.41 12.54
CA ALA A 27 -3.64 6.59 12.33
C ALA A 27 -2.81 5.35 12.73
N GLN A 28 -3.17 4.68 13.84
CA GLN A 28 -2.47 3.48 14.31
C GLN A 28 -2.62 2.31 13.33
N GLY A 29 -3.80 2.14 12.72
CA GLY A 29 -4.02 1.07 11.75
C GLY A 29 -3.28 1.31 10.43
N VAL A 30 -3.22 2.57 10.01
CA VAL A 30 -2.43 2.98 8.83
C VAL A 30 -0.95 2.72 9.07
N ASP A 31 -0.42 3.14 10.22
CA ASP A 31 1.00 3.00 10.54
C ASP A 31 1.40 1.52 10.71
N LEU A 32 0.55 0.72 11.35
CA LEU A 32 0.75 -0.73 11.46
C LEU A 32 0.77 -1.39 10.07
N LEU A 33 -0.15 -1.03 9.17
CA LEU A 33 -0.15 -1.56 7.81
C LEU A 33 1.13 -1.17 7.06
N ARG A 34 1.59 0.08 7.19
CA ARG A 34 2.86 0.53 6.58
C ARG A 34 4.04 -0.29 7.06
N TYR A 35 4.14 -0.49 8.37
CA TYR A 35 5.20 -1.29 8.98
C TYR A 35 5.18 -2.74 8.48
N LEU A 36 4.01 -3.38 8.47
CA LEU A 36 3.89 -4.77 8.02
C LEU A 36 4.25 -4.91 6.54
N LEU A 37 3.74 -4.04 5.67
CA LEU A 37 4.11 -4.04 4.25
C LEU A 37 5.60 -3.83 4.05
N GLU A 38 6.21 -2.91 4.80
CA GLU A 38 7.64 -2.68 4.74
C GLU A 38 8.44 -3.94 5.07
N GLN A 39 8.08 -4.66 6.14
CA GLN A 39 8.73 -5.92 6.51
C GLN A 39 8.62 -6.95 5.39
N GLU A 40 7.43 -7.17 4.84
CA GLU A 40 7.20 -8.16 3.78
C GLU A 40 8.01 -7.85 2.51
N PHE A 41 8.12 -6.58 2.12
CA PHE A 41 8.90 -6.18 0.96
C PHE A 41 10.41 -6.21 1.20
N GLN A 42 10.86 -5.78 2.38
CA GLN A 42 12.28 -5.85 2.75
C GLN A 42 12.79 -7.29 2.85
N GLU A 43 11.99 -8.22 3.37
CA GLU A 43 12.31 -9.66 3.39
C GLU A 43 12.51 -10.22 1.98
N LYS A 44 11.86 -9.64 0.97
CA LYS A 44 12.02 -9.99 -0.46
C LYS A 44 13.15 -9.22 -1.15
N GLY A 45 13.91 -8.41 -0.43
CA GLY A 45 14.99 -7.59 -0.98
C GLY A 45 14.51 -6.37 -1.77
N THR A 46 13.25 -5.98 -1.61
CA THR A 46 12.67 -4.80 -2.26
C THR A 46 12.89 -3.55 -1.41
N TYR A 47 13.36 -2.48 -2.02
CA TYR A 47 13.58 -1.21 -1.31
C TYR A 47 12.26 -0.46 -1.11
N VAL A 48 12.00 -0.01 0.13
CA VAL A 48 10.74 0.65 0.49
C VAL A 48 10.98 2.15 0.70
N ILE A 49 10.23 2.96 -0.03
CA ILE A 49 10.27 4.42 0.03
C ILE A 49 9.03 4.91 0.76
N HIS A 50 9.21 5.64 1.85
CA HIS A 50 8.09 6.19 2.61
C HIS A 50 7.71 7.59 2.14
N GLY A 51 6.41 7.88 2.10
CA GLY A 51 5.87 9.19 1.77
C GLY A 51 4.48 9.45 2.33
N ALA A 52 3.92 10.61 2.00
CA ALA A 52 2.54 10.98 2.30
C ALA A 52 1.89 11.60 1.07
N THR A 53 0.56 11.49 0.93
CA THR A 53 -0.14 12.07 -0.23
C THR A 53 -0.12 13.60 -0.25
N THR A 54 0.19 14.22 0.88
CA THR A 54 0.39 15.66 1.04
C THR A 54 1.79 15.94 1.57
N SER A 55 2.34 17.11 1.26
CA SER A 55 3.64 17.53 1.78
C SER A 55 3.66 17.59 3.30
N LEU A 56 4.63 16.89 3.92
CA LEU A 56 4.89 16.91 5.36
C LEU A 56 6.38 17.18 5.62
N PRO A 57 6.76 17.83 6.75
CA PRO A 57 8.13 18.28 6.99
C PRO A 57 9.22 17.18 7.01
N ALA A 58 8.83 15.91 7.15
CA ALA A 58 9.74 14.76 7.21
C ALA A 58 9.44 13.69 6.15
N LEU A 59 8.44 13.92 5.30
CA LEU A 59 8.01 12.95 4.30
C LEU A 59 7.79 13.65 2.96
N GLN A 60 8.39 13.09 1.93
CA GLN A 60 8.14 13.48 0.56
C GLN A 60 6.67 13.25 0.19
N GLN A 61 6.17 14.11 -0.70
CA GLN A 61 4.84 13.97 -1.26
C GLN A 61 4.84 12.87 -2.32
N ILE A 62 4.16 11.76 -2.04
CA ILE A 62 3.98 10.62 -2.96
C ILE A 62 2.50 10.30 -3.06
N SER A 63 2.01 10.20 -4.28
CA SER A 63 0.63 9.83 -4.64
C SER A 63 0.65 8.88 -5.84
N CYS A 64 -0.51 8.37 -6.26
CA CYS A 64 -0.60 7.56 -7.48
C CYS A 64 -0.10 8.30 -8.73
N ALA A 65 -0.09 9.64 -8.76
CA ALA A 65 0.48 10.39 -9.88
C ALA A 65 2.00 10.24 -10.00
N ASN A 66 2.66 9.69 -8.98
CA ASN A 66 4.08 9.39 -8.97
C ASN A 66 4.37 7.90 -9.31
N ALA A 67 3.33 7.09 -9.51
CA ALA A 67 3.48 5.68 -9.81
C ALA A 67 4.06 5.47 -11.21
N SER A 68 4.89 4.43 -11.32
CA SER A 68 5.47 3.99 -12.59
C SER A 68 5.78 2.51 -12.51
N SER A 69 5.95 1.87 -13.67
CA SER A 69 6.34 0.46 -13.78
C SER A 69 7.66 0.09 -13.09
N PHE A 70 8.50 1.07 -12.76
CA PHE A 70 9.77 0.86 -12.05
C PHE A 70 9.65 1.05 -10.53
N VAL A 71 8.74 1.91 -10.10
CA VAL A 71 8.48 2.24 -8.70
C VAL A 71 6.97 2.35 -8.53
N PRO A 72 6.26 1.23 -8.32
CA PRO A 72 4.85 1.26 -8.03
C PRO A 72 4.60 1.94 -6.68
N VAL A 73 3.39 2.48 -6.53
CA VAL A 73 3.00 3.21 -5.32
C VAL A 73 1.86 2.49 -4.63
N ILE A 74 2.01 2.24 -3.33
CA ILE A 74 0.92 1.83 -2.45
C ILE A 74 0.42 3.09 -1.73
N VAL A 75 -0.86 3.40 -1.86
CA VAL A 75 -1.54 4.49 -1.14
C VAL A 75 -2.47 3.89 -0.10
N ILE A 76 -2.25 4.23 1.17
CA ILE A 76 -3.14 3.84 2.27
C ILE A 76 -4.04 5.02 2.61
N ALA A 77 -5.35 4.80 2.47
CA ALA A 77 -6.36 5.84 2.64
C ALA A 77 -7.51 5.37 3.53
N PRO A 78 -8.23 6.28 4.21
CA PRO A 78 -9.52 5.96 4.80
C PRO A 78 -10.52 5.57 3.70
N GLY A 79 -11.49 4.74 4.05
CA GLY A 79 -12.62 4.44 3.17
C GLY A 79 -13.85 4.03 3.94
N ASN A 80 -14.98 3.93 3.24
CA ASN A 80 -16.23 3.45 3.83
C ASN A 80 -16.31 1.92 3.90
N ALA A 81 -15.46 1.24 3.11
CA ALA A 81 -15.35 -0.20 3.05
C ALA A 81 -13.89 -0.61 2.86
N THR A 82 -13.57 -1.85 3.19
CA THR A 82 -12.24 -2.42 2.95
C THR A 82 -12.09 -2.79 1.47
N SER A 83 -11.19 -2.13 0.75
CA SER A 83 -10.90 -2.38 -0.67
C SER A 83 -9.41 -2.29 -0.98
N ILE A 84 -9.00 -3.03 -2.02
CA ILE A 84 -7.68 -2.93 -2.64
C ILE A 84 -7.96 -2.70 -4.12
N ASP A 85 -7.62 -1.52 -4.61
CA ASP A 85 -7.89 -1.10 -5.99
C ASP A 85 -6.57 -0.79 -6.69
N GLU A 86 -6.35 -1.33 -7.88
CA GLU A 86 -5.18 -1.02 -8.71
C GLU A 86 -5.56 -0.07 -9.87
N SER A 87 -4.71 0.92 -10.13
CA SER A 87 -4.76 1.77 -11.33
C SER A 87 -3.36 2.27 -11.65
N ASP A 88 -2.88 2.03 -12.87
CA ASP A 88 -1.64 2.60 -13.42
C ASP A 88 -0.42 2.48 -12.49
N ASP A 89 -0.05 1.24 -12.13
CA ASP A 89 1.05 0.92 -11.20
C ASP A 89 0.86 1.47 -9.77
N CYS A 90 -0.34 1.95 -9.43
CA CYS A 90 -0.72 2.37 -8.10
C CYS A 90 -1.72 1.42 -7.47
N VAL A 91 -1.43 0.96 -6.26
CA VAL A 91 -2.33 0.16 -5.44
C VAL A 91 -2.87 1.02 -4.31
N THR A 92 -4.19 1.23 -4.27
CA THR A 92 -4.85 1.97 -3.20
C THR A 92 -5.54 1.00 -2.24
N ILE A 93 -5.12 1.03 -0.97
CA ILE A 93 -5.74 0.27 0.11
C ILE A 93 -6.63 1.21 0.91
N ARG A 94 -7.93 0.91 0.98
CA ARG A 94 -8.92 1.69 1.74
C ARG A 94 -9.55 0.85 2.83
N SER A 95 -9.82 1.45 4.00
CA SER A 95 -10.53 0.78 5.08
C SER A 95 -11.20 1.78 6.05
N PRO A 96 -12.36 1.43 6.64
CA PRO A 96 -12.98 2.23 7.71
C PRO A 96 -12.37 1.96 9.09
N SER A 97 -11.54 0.92 9.26
CA SER A 97 -11.01 0.50 10.55
C SER A 97 -9.61 -0.11 10.45
N ALA A 98 -8.89 -0.13 11.59
CA ALA A 98 -7.60 -0.80 11.70
C ALA A 98 -7.69 -2.31 11.37
N ALA A 99 -8.76 -2.98 11.82
CA ALA A 99 -8.99 -4.39 11.51
C ALA A 99 -9.12 -4.63 10.00
N GLY A 100 -9.78 -3.72 9.27
CA GLY A 100 -9.88 -3.83 7.82
C GLY A 100 -8.55 -3.61 7.10
N PHE A 101 -7.62 -2.83 7.65
CA PHE A 101 -6.27 -2.72 7.09
C PHE A 101 -5.46 -4.02 7.27
N ILE A 102 -5.63 -4.73 8.40
CA ILE A 102 -5.02 -6.05 8.59
C ILE A 102 -5.62 -7.07 7.62
N GLN A 103 -6.93 -7.06 7.42
CA GLN A 103 -7.56 -7.92 6.43
C GLN A 103 -7.05 -7.64 5.00
N ALA A 104 -6.81 -6.37 4.67
CA ALA A 104 -6.23 -6.01 3.38
C ALA A 104 -4.77 -6.46 3.25
N HIS A 105 -3.97 -6.33 4.33
CA HIS A 105 -2.61 -6.86 4.39
C HIS A 105 -2.58 -8.37 4.13
N ASP A 106 -3.35 -9.15 4.88
CA ASP A 106 -3.35 -10.60 4.76
C ASP A 106 -3.78 -11.03 3.35
N ARG A 107 -4.78 -10.35 2.79
CA ARG A 107 -5.22 -10.60 1.42
C ARG A 107 -4.13 -10.29 0.39
N LEU A 108 -3.40 -9.18 0.54
CA LEU A 108 -2.30 -8.84 -0.34
C LEU A 108 -1.16 -9.86 -0.22
N LYS A 109 -0.79 -10.22 1.01
CA LYS A 109 0.25 -11.22 1.31
C LYS A 109 -0.10 -12.58 0.70
N TYR A 110 -1.32 -13.07 0.91
CA TYR A 110 -1.74 -14.35 0.34
C TYR A 110 -1.88 -14.30 -1.18
N GLY A 111 -2.30 -13.17 -1.76
CA GLY A 111 -2.21 -12.91 -3.19
C GLY A 111 -0.78 -13.03 -3.72
N MET A 112 0.17 -12.36 -3.06
CA MET A 112 1.60 -12.45 -3.38
C MET A 112 2.23 -13.83 -3.18
N LEU A 113 1.57 -14.74 -2.46
CA LEU A 113 2.03 -16.12 -2.31
C LEU A 113 1.33 -17.08 -3.30
N GLY A 114 0.40 -16.58 -4.12
CA GLY A 114 -0.40 -17.41 -5.02
C GLY A 114 -1.36 -18.34 -4.29
N VAL A 115 -1.70 -18.05 -3.02
CA VAL A 115 -2.61 -18.86 -2.20
C VAL A 115 -4.07 -18.45 -2.41
N MET A 116 -4.31 -17.19 -2.80
CA MET A 116 -5.64 -16.63 -3.03
C MET A 116 -5.64 -15.71 -4.26
N GLU A 117 -6.74 -15.70 -5.00
CA GLU A 117 -7.04 -14.74 -6.10
C GLU A 117 -8.09 -13.70 -5.64
#